data_AF-A0ABD0NLT1-F1
#
_entry.id   AF-A0ABD0NLT1-F1
#
_cell.length_a   1.000
_cell.length_b   1.000
_cell.length_c   1.000
_cell.angle_alpha   90.00
_cell.angle_beta   90.00
_cell.angle_gamma   90.00
#
_symmetry.space_group_name_H-M   'P 1'
#
loop_
_entity.id
_entity.type
_entity.pdbx_description
1 polymer ?
#
loop_
_entity_poly.entity_id
_entity_poly.type
_entity_poly.pdbx_seq_one_letter_code
_entity_poly.pdbx_strand_id
1 'polypeptide(L)' 'DKCDDADGRFRNRLRLDHQTGSLTITNTRITDSGVYHLEIIANSTSIRRQRSIRITSLGGAGSSENNSVSSGIE' A
#
# COMPACT_ATOMS: atom_id res chain seq x y z
N ASP A 1 -2.23 -6.23 -17.00
CA ASP A 1 -0.94 -6.13 -16.29
C ASP A 1 -1.00 -6.81 -14.95
N LYS A 2 -0.14 -7.81 -14.72
CA LYS A 2 0.09 -8.40 -13.40
C LYS A 2 1.47 -7.94 -12.94
N CYS A 3 1.50 -7.01 -11.99
CA CYS A 3 2.70 -6.79 -11.19
C CYS A 3 2.79 -7.97 -10.22
N ASP A 4 3.54 -9.00 -10.61
CA ASP A 4 3.98 -10.03 -9.67
C ASP A 4 5.09 -9.40 -8.82
N ASP A 5 4.74 -8.82 -7.67
CA ASP A 5 5.72 -8.54 -6.61
C ASP A 5 6.53 -9.82 -6.37
N ALA A 6 7.86 -9.72 -6.28
CA ALA A 6 8.76 -10.87 -6.13
C ALA A 6 8.45 -11.79 -4.93
N ASP A 7 7.65 -11.30 -3.97
CA ASP A 7 7.20 -12.02 -2.77
C ASP A 7 5.68 -12.30 -2.77
N GLY A 8 4.91 -11.74 -3.72
CA GLY A 8 3.45 -11.90 -3.79
C GLY A 8 2.69 -11.41 -2.54
N ARG A 9 3.34 -10.69 -1.62
CA ARG A 9 2.80 -10.25 -0.32
C ARG A 9 1.46 -9.52 -0.44
N PHE A 10 1.29 -8.75 -1.51
CA PHE A 10 0.08 -7.96 -1.78
C PHE A 10 -0.75 -8.51 -2.94
N ARG A 11 -0.45 -9.73 -3.40
CA ARG A 11 -1.23 -10.41 -4.45
C ARG A 11 -2.70 -10.44 -4.04
N ASN A 12 -3.57 -10.04 -4.97
CA ASN A 12 -5.03 -9.90 -4.79
C ASN A 12 -5.50 -8.81 -3.81
N ARG A 13 -4.60 -8.06 -3.17
CA ARG A 13 -4.95 -6.99 -2.22
C ARG A 13 -4.56 -5.60 -2.70
N LEU A 14 -3.64 -5.53 -3.66
CA LEU A 14 -3.14 -4.31 -4.27
C LEU A 14 -4.07 -3.83 -5.41
N ARG A 15 -4.43 -2.55 -5.41
CA ARG A 15 -5.24 -1.90 -6.45
C ARG A 15 -4.57 -0.60 -6.87
N LEU A 16 -4.51 -0.36 -8.17
CA LEU A 16 -4.05 0.90 -8.76
C LEU A 16 -5.26 1.65 -9.33
N ASP A 17 -5.42 2.90 -8.91
CA ASP A 17 -6.32 3.85 -9.55
C ASP A 17 -5.55 4.56 -10.68
N HIS A 18 -5.92 4.29 -11.93
CA HIS A 18 -5.26 4.87 -13.10
C HIS A 18 -5.62 6.35 -13.34
N GLN A 19 -6.68 6.86 -12.72
CA GLN A 19 -7.08 8.26 -12.85
C GLN A 19 -6.25 9.16 -11.93
N THR A 20 -5.99 8.70 -10.72
CA THR A 20 -5.23 9.46 -9.70
C THR A 20 -3.79 8.98 -9.53
N GLY A 21 -3.43 7.80 -10.04
CA GLY A 21 -2.14 7.16 -9.76
C GLY A 21 -2.05 6.59 -8.34
N SER A 22 -3.15 6.55 -7.58
CA SER A 22 -3.15 6.08 -6.19
C SER A 22 -3.01 4.57 -6.11
N LEU A 23 -2.09 4.12 -5.26
CA LEU A 23 -1.93 2.70 -4.91
C LEU A 23 -2.61 2.41 -3.58
N THR A 24 -3.52 1.43 -3.57
CA THR A 24 -4.24 1.00 -2.37
C THR A 24 -3.92 -0.45 -2.05
N ILE A 25 -3.57 -0.73 -0.80
CA ILE A 25 -3.45 -2.10 -0.26
C ILE A 25 -4.67 -2.33 0.64
N THR A 26 -5.50 -3.30 0.27
CA THR A 26 -6.72 -3.67 1.01
C THR A 26 -6.44 -4.79 2.02
N ASN A 27 -7.33 -4.95 3.01
CA ASN A 27 -7.26 -6.04 3.99
C ASN A 27 -5.87 -6.15 4.65
N THR A 28 -5.36 -5.03 5.15
CA THR A 28 -4.05 -4.95 5.79
C THR A 28 -4.04 -5.69 7.14
N ARG A 29 -2.87 -6.26 7.50
CA ARG A 29 -2.65 -7.02 8.73
C ARG A 29 -1.48 -6.41 9.50
N ILE A 30 -1.35 -6.70 10.78
CA ILE A 30 -0.19 -6.24 11.58
C ILE A 30 1.13 -6.70 10.95
N THR A 31 1.16 -7.89 10.35
CA THR A 31 2.29 -8.46 9.61
C THR A 31 2.62 -7.70 8.32
N ASP A 32 1.72 -6.84 7.84
CA ASP A 32 1.99 -5.92 6.74
C ASP A 32 2.78 -4.68 7.22
N SER A 33 3.09 -4.52 8.51
CA SER A 33 3.98 -3.42 8.94
C SER A 33 5.38 -3.55 8.33
N GLY A 34 6.07 -2.43 8.12
CA GLY A 34 7.43 -2.43 7.60
C GLY A 34 7.86 -1.11 6.97
N VAL A 35 9.07 -1.12 6.41
CA VAL A 35 9.58 -0.04 5.57
C VAL A 35 9.18 -0.32 4.13
N TYR A 36 8.55 0.66 3.51
CA TYR A 36 8.09 0.64 2.14
C TYR A 36 8.89 1.65 1.32
N HIS A 37 9.26 1.25 0.11
CA HIS A 37 9.84 2.14 -0.87
C HIS A 37 8.83 2.35 -1.99
N LEU A 38 8.46 3.61 -2.22
CA LEU A 38 7.71 4.01 -3.39
C LEU A 38 8.72 4.45 -4.45
N GLU A 39 8.75 3.75 -5.56
CA GLU A 39 9.53 4.11 -6.74
C GLU A 39 8.58 4.50 -7.86
N ILE A 40 8.67 5.76 -8.29
CA ILE A 40 7.90 6.29 -9.42
C ILE A 40 8.87 6.48 -10.57
N ILE A 41 8.67 5.73 -11.64
CA ILE A 41 9.46 5.80 -12.86
C ILE A 41 8.62 6.53 -13.91
N ALA A 42 9.12 7.67 -14.39
CA ALA A 42 8.44 8.48 -15.39
C ALA A 42 9.43 8.90 -16.48
N ASN A 43 9.26 8.41 -17.71
CA ASN A 43 10.14 8.69 -18.85
C ASN A 43 11.63 8.48 -18.51
N SER A 44 12.34 9.57 -18.19
CA SER A 44 13.77 9.59 -17.85
C SER A 44 14.08 9.92 -16.39
N THR A 45 13.07 9.99 -15.52
CA THR A 45 13.22 10.32 -14.09
C THR A 45 12.75 9.16 -13.22
N SER A 46 13.49 8.92 -12.14
CA SER A 46 13.08 8.04 -11.04
C SER A 46 13.02 8.88 -9.76
N ILE A 47 11.86 8.83 -9.11
CA ILE A 47 11.67 9.42 -7.78
C ILE A 47 11.48 8.28 -6.80
N ARG A 48 12.43 8.14 -5.87
CA ARG A 48 12.34 7.16 -4.78
C ARG A 48 11.98 7.85 -3.47
N ARG A 49 10.92 7.38 -2.81
CA ARG A 49 10.49 7.83 -1.49
C ARG A 49 10.46 6.65 -0.52
N GLN A 50 11.03 6.82 0.66
CA GLN A 50 10.93 5.83 1.74
C GLN A 50 9.80 6.22 2.69
N ARG A 51 9.00 5.25 3.09
CA ARG A 51 7.90 5.41 4.06
C ARG A 51 7.92 4.28 5.07
N SER A 52 7.82 4.61 6.34
CA SER A 52 7.64 3.62 7.41
C SER A 52 6.16 3.52 7.74
N ILE A 53 5.58 2.33 7.57
CA ILE A 53 4.16 2.08 7.83
C ILE A 53 4.05 1.11 9.02
N ARG A 54 3.36 1.53 10.07
CA ARG A 54 3.06 0.71 11.25
C ARG A 54 1.56 0.51 11.36
N ILE A 55 1.11 -0.75 11.30
CA ILE A 55 -0.30 -1.12 11.45
C ILE A 55 -0.50 -1.65 12.86
N THR A 56 -1.39 -1.03 13.61
CA THR A 56 -1.75 -1.44 14.98
C THR A 56 -3.19 -1.93 15.01
N SER A 57 -3.44 -3.07 15.65
CA SER A 57 -4.82 -3.44 16.00
C SER A 57 -5.31 -2.52 17.11
N LEU A 58 -6.46 -1.88 16.92
CA LEU A 58 -7.17 -1.21 17.99
C LEU A 58 -7.85 -2.28 18.83
N GLY A 59 -7.22 -2.69 19.93
CA GLY A 59 -7.79 -3.62 20.89
C GLY A 59 -8.79 -2.91 21.80
N GLY A 60 -10.07 -2.95 21.44
CA GLY A 60 -11.17 -2.50 22.31
C GLY A 60 -12.54 -2.84 21.71
N ALA A 61 -13.04 -4.03 22.00
CA ALA A 61 -14.44 -4.48 21.90
C ALA A 61 -15.28 -3.98 20.70
N GLY A 62 -15.26 -4.76 19.61
CA GLY A 62 -16.38 -4.90 18.69
C GLY A 62 -16.60 -3.80 17.64
N SER A 63 -16.07 -3.99 16.44
CA SER A 63 -16.78 -3.80 15.17
C SER A 63 -15.87 -4.15 14.00
N SER A 64 -16.46 -4.82 13.01
CA SER A 64 -15.86 -5.09 11.70
C SER A 64 -15.78 -3.79 10.91
N GLU A 65 -14.60 -3.23 10.67
CA GLU A 65 -14.47 -2.07 9.77
C GLU A 65 -13.30 -2.20 8.80
N ASN A 66 -13.64 -1.94 7.53
CA ASN A 66 -12.78 -2.10 6.36
C ASN A 66 -11.64 -1.08 6.40
N ASN A 67 -10.46 -1.49 6.84
CA ASN A 67 -9.29 -0.62 6.88
C ASN A 67 -8.67 -0.47 5.47
N SER A 68 -8.90 0.68 4.85
CA SER A 68 -8.16 1.15 3.68
C SER A 68 -7.12 2.20 4.10
N VAL A 69 -5.95 2.16 3.48
CA VAL A 69 -4.94 3.22 3.59
C VAL A 69 -4.77 3.83 2.21
N SER A 70 -5.06 5.13 2.09
CA SER A 70 -4.85 5.92 0.88
C SER A 70 -3.78 6.98 1.14
N SER A 71 -2.78 7.07 0.27
CA SER A 71 -1.84 8.19 0.24
C SER A 71 -2.18 9.06 -0.97
N GLY A 72 -2.52 10.33 -0.73
CA GLY A 72 -2.67 11.33 -1.78
C GLY A 72 -1.32 11.69 -2.42
N ILE A 73 -1.35 11.90 -3.73
CA ILE A 73 -0.28 12.58 -4.46
C ILE A 73 -0.57 14.09 -4.38
N GLU A 74 0.32 14.84 -3.72
CA GLU A 74 0.57 16.24 -4.09
C GLU A 74 1.93 16.29 -4.80
#